data_AF-A0AAQ4E114-F1
#
_entry.id   AF-A0AAQ4E114-F1
#
_cell.length_a   1.000
_cell.length_b   1.000
_cell.length_c   1.000
_cell.angle_alpha   90.00
_cell.angle_beta   90.00
_cell.angle_gamma   90.00
#
_symmetry.space_group_name_H-M   'P 1'
#
loop_
_entity.id
_entity.type
_entity.pdbx_description
1 polymer ?
#
loop_
_entity_poly.entity_id
_entity_poly.type
_entity_poly.pdbx_seq_one_letter_code
_entity_poly.pdbx_strand_id
1 'polypeptide(L)'
;MAAAKWPNLPPNVLELIFSYLDLTSARNCALVCKYWHALLSDENNDVWRVHCSRKLADAALKSDLLWSVPSSKAKLRAFYHAWDPRECSRNIYIKPNGFTLHRNPVAQSTDAAKGKRGFAEGRHCWEVWWEGPLGTVAVVGIATREAPVQCPGYVALLGSNAHSWGWNLVDNHLLHNGDSQGNYPLLNNAPKYQVPSAEFLLVSLCTAPASESPLH
;
A
#
# COMPACT_ATOMS: atom_id res chain seq x y z
N MET A 1 23.77 -43.99 -7.24
CA MET A 1 23.87 -42.53 -6.99
C MET A 1 22.76 -42.16 -6.02
N ALA A 2 23.11 -41.76 -4.79
CA ALA A 2 22.10 -41.27 -3.85
C ALA A 2 21.49 -40.01 -4.45
N ALA A 3 20.19 -40.04 -4.77
CA ALA A 3 19.48 -38.84 -5.18
C ALA A 3 19.70 -37.78 -4.11
N ALA A 4 20.24 -36.62 -4.51
CA ALA A 4 20.41 -35.50 -3.60
C ALA A 4 19.05 -35.18 -2.99
N LYS A 5 18.83 -35.60 -1.74
CA LYS A 5 17.61 -35.29 -1.02
C LYS A 5 17.75 -33.86 -0.57
N TRP A 6 17.44 -32.92 -1.45
CA TRP A 6 17.31 -31.50 -1.14
C TRP A 6 16.52 -31.20 0.16
N PRO A 7 15.51 -32.01 0.57
CA PRO A 7 14.86 -31.87 1.88
C PRO A 7 15.76 -32.17 3.10
N ASN A 8 16.94 -32.75 2.90
CA ASN A 8 17.90 -33.08 3.96
C ASN A 8 18.96 -31.99 4.15
N LEU A 9 18.95 -30.92 3.35
CA LEU A 9 19.86 -29.81 3.57
C LEU A 9 19.51 -29.09 4.88
N PRO A 10 20.51 -28.69 5.67
CA PRO A 10 20.28 -27.89 6.87
C PRO A 10 19.52 -26.58 6.57
N PRO A 11 18.65 -26.10 7.49
CA PRO A 11 17.85 -24.89 7.28
C PRO A 11 18.68 -23.67 6.86
N ASN A 12 19.82 -23.44 7.51
CA ASN A 12 20.71 -22.31 7.24
C ASN A 12 21.30 -22.32 5.82
N VAL A 13 21.53 -23.51 5.25
CA VAL A 13 22.00 -23.64 3.86
C VAL A 13 20.86 -23.30 2.89
N LEU A 14 19.65 -23.79 3.17
CA LEU A 14 18.47 -23.47 2.36
C LEU A 14 18.11 -21.99 2.43
N GLU A 15 18.16 -21.37 3.61
CA GLU A 15 17.93 -19.93 3.78
C GLU A 15 18.95 -19.10 2.99
N LEU A 16 20.23 -19.48 3.04
CA LEU A 16 21.25 -18.82 2.23
C LEU A 16 20.94 -18.93 0.75
N ILE A 17 20.64 -20.14 0.24
CA ILE A 17 20.30 -20.36 -1.18
C ILE A 17 19.06 -19.52 -1.57
N PHE A 18 17.99 -19.61 -0.79
CA PHE A 18 16.74 -18.91 -1.07
C PHE A 18 16.86 -17.39 -0.96
N SER A 19 17.80 -16.87 -0.17
CA SER A 19 18.08 -15.43 -0.11
C SER A 19 18.64 -14.83 -1.41
N TYR A 20 19.10 -15.66 -2.35
CA TYR A 20 19.54 -15.23 -3.68
C TYR A 20 18.45 -15.34 -4.75
N LEU A 21 17.32 -15.96 -4.44
CA LEU A 21 16.20 -16.08 -5.38
C LEU A 21 15.42 -14.77 -5.42
N ASP A 22 14.78 -14.46 -6.55
CA ASP A 22 13.76 -13.41 -6.55
C ASP A 22 12.48 -13.89 -5.82
N LEU A 23 11.57 -12.96 -5.54
CA LEU A 23 10.35 -13.27 -4.77
C LEU A 23 9.43 -14.27 -5.50
N THR A 24 9.45 -14.26 -6.83
CA THR A 24 8.65 -15.20 -7.65
C THR A 24 9.20 -16.61 -7.51
N SER A 25 10.51 -16.76 -7.59
CA SER A 25 11.24 -18.01 -7.46
C SER A 25 11.13 -18.54 -6.03
N ALA A 26 11.28 -17.69 -5.02
CA ALA A 26 11.04 -18.06 -3.62
C ALA A 26 9.61 -18.57 -3.40
N ARG A 27 8.60 -17.89 -3.97
CA ARG A 27 7.21 -18.38 -3.94
C ARG A 27 7.08 -19.75 -4.59
N ASN A 28 7.70 -19.98 -5.75
CA ASN A 28 7.64 -21.27 -6.43
C ASN A 28 8.33 -22.37 -5.61
N CYS A 29 9.46 -22.09 -4.96
CA CYS A 29 10.12 -23.01 -4.03
C CYS A 29 9.21 -23.39 -2.86
N ALA A 30 8.43 -22.46 -2.31
CA ALA A 30 7.48 -22.75 -1.24
C ALA A 30 6.37 -23.74 -1.64
N LEU A 31 6.18 -24.01 -2.94
CA LEU A 31 5.20 -24.98 -3.45
C LEU A 31 5.78 -26.38 -3.69
N VAL A 32 7.10 -26.55 -3.63
CA VAL A 32 7.77 -27.82 -4.01
C VAL A 32 7.58 -28.90 -2.95
N CYS A 33 7.76 -28.57 -1.67
CA CYS A 33 7.56 -29.54 -0.58
C CYS A 33 7.20 -28.85 0.75
N LYS A 34 6.64 -29.63 1.69
CA LYS A 34 6.22 -29.14 3.02
C LYS A 34 7.35 -28.50 3.82
N TYR A 35 8.58 -29.03 3.69
CA TYR A 35 9.73 -28.52 4.43
C TYR A 35 10.12 -27.11 3.96
N TRP A 36 10.21 -26.90 2.65
CA TRP A 36 10.49 -25.58 2.06
C TRP A 36 9.35 -24.60 2.29
N HIS A 37 8.12 -25.08 2.22
CA HIS A 37 6.95 -24.30 2.59
C HIS A 37 7.06 -23.79 4.02
N ALA A 38 7.32 -24.66 5.00
CA ALA A 38 7.45 -24.28 6.40
C ALA A 38 8.58 -23.25 6.61
N LEU A 39 9.74 -23.48 5.99
CA LEU A 39 10.89 -22.57 6.07
C LEU A 39 10.55 -21.19 5.49
N LEU A 40 9.93 -21.09 4.31
CA LEU A 40 9.57 -19.82 3.66
C LEU A 40 8.29 -19.17 4.25
N SER A 41 7.51 -19.93 5.01
CA SER A 41 6.37 -19.42 5.77
C SER A 41 6.80 -18.73 7.07
N ASP A 42 7.96 -19.06 7.64
CA ASP A 42 8.56 -18.25 8.71
C ASP A 42 8.94 -16.87 8.15
N GLU A 43 8.20 -15.85 8.56
CA GLU A 43 8.34 -14.48 8.06
C GLU A 43 9.58 -13.73 8.55
N ASN A 44 10.30 -14.30 9.53
CA ASN A 44 11.44 -13.67 10.20
C ASN A 44 12.77 -14.41 9.97
N ASN A 45 12.78 -15.42 9.11
CA ASN A 45 14.01 -16.11 8.69
C ASN A 45 14.97 -15.19 7.92
N ASP A 46 16.18 -15.68 7.63
CA ASP A 46 17.21 -14.86 6.99
C ASP A 46 16.90 -14.55 5.51
N VAL A 47 16.09 -15.37 4.83
CA VAL A 47 15.60 -15.09 3.46
C VAL A 47 14.90 -13.74 3.42
N TRP A 48 13.91 -13.54 4.31
CA TRP A 48 13.13 -12.31 4.31
C TRP A 48 13.91 -11.12 4.86
N ARG A 49 14.79 -11.33 5.84
CA ARG A 49 15.67 -10.26 6.35
C ARG A 49 16.59 -9.72 5.26
N VAL A 50 17.21 -10.60 4.47
CA VAL A 50 18.09 -10.22 3.35
C VAL A 50 17.31 -9.49 2.26
N HIS A 51 16.10 -9.96 1.90
CA HIS A 51 15.27 -9.23 0.94
C HIS A 51 14.83 -7.86 1.45
N CYS A 52 14.46 -7.78 2.72
CA CYS A 52 14.04 -6.54 3.36
C CYS A 52 15.18 -5.52 3.34
N SER A 53 16.38 -5.89 3.80
CA SER A 53 17.54 -5.00 3.82
C SER A 53 18.04 -4.57 2.44
N ARG A 54 17.91 -5.44 1.41
CA ARG A 54 18.29 -5.08 0.03
C ARG A 54 17.30 -4.15 -0.67
N LYS A 55 16.03 -4.12 -0.24
CA LYS A 55 14.96 -3.39 -0.93
C LYS A 55 14.53 -2.12 -0.20
N LEU A 56 14.48 -2.15 1.13
CA LEU A 56 14.06 -1.00 1.93
C LEU A 56 15.28 -0.14 2.25
N ALA A 57 15.07 1.18 2.28
CA ALA A 57 16.09 2.09 2.76
C ALA A 57 16.32 1.91 4.27
N ASP A 58 17.56 2.00 4.71
CA ASP A 58 17.94 1.96 6.13
C ASP A 58 17.13 2.94 6.99
N ALA A 59 16.86 4.14 6.46
CA ALA A 59 16.06 5.15 7.13
C ALA A 59 14.62 4.68 7.41
N ALA A 60 14.03 3.86 6.54
CA ALA A 60 12.69 3.30 6.79
C ALA A 60 12.74 2.24 7.90
N LEU A 61 13.75 1.36 7.87
CA LEU A 61 13.89 0.25 8.83
C LEU A 61 14.21 0.72 10.25
N LYS A 62 14.89 1.86 10.39
CA LYS A 62 15.28 2.46 11.67
C LYS A 62 14.24 3.46 12.22
N SER A 63 13.19 3.75 11.45
CA SER A 63 12.13 4.68 11.83
C SER A 63 10.90 3.97 12.37
N ASP A 64 9.99 4.73 12.97
CA ASP A 64 8.70 4.23 13.45
C ASP A 64 7.69 3.98 12.32
N LEU A 65 8.00 4.28 11.05
CA LEU A 65 7.06 4.13 9.92
C LEU A 65 6.51 2.71 9.73
N LEU A 66 7.23 1.69 10.20
CA LEU A 66 6.86 0.28 10.08
C LEU A 66 6.71 -0.40 11.44
N TRP A 67 6.44 0.38 12.49
CA TRP A 67 6.31 -0.13 13.86
C TRP A 67 5.18 -1.17 13.98
N SER A 68 4.06 -0.95 13.27
CA SER A 68 2.89 -1.83 13.25
C SER A 68 3.09 -3.10 12.41
N VAL A 69 4.23 -3.21 11.72
CA VAL A 69 4.56 -4.31 10.79
C VAL A 69 5.73 -5.13 11.35
N PRO A 70 5.46 -6.22 12.10
CA PRO A 70 6.48 -6.84 12.95
C PRO A 70 7.50 -7.69 12.19
N SER A 71 7.14 -8.29 11.05
CA SER A 71 8.00 -9.26 10.36
C SER A 71 8.76 -8.69 9.17
N SER A 72 9.92 -9.28 8.84
CA SER A 72 10.72 -8.85 7.68
C SER A 72 9.97 -9.05 6.37
N LYS A 73 9.23 -10.16 6.23
CA LYS A 73 8.36 -10.42 5.08
C LYS A 73 7.22 -9.41 4.99
N ALA A 74 6.60 -9.04 6.10
CA ALA A 74 5.52 -8.06 6.10
C ALA A 74 6.01 -6.64 5.80
N LYS A 75 7.20 -6.24 6.29
CA LYS A 75 7.84 -4.96 5.93
C LYS A 75 8.16 -4.89 4.44
N LEU A 76 8.67 -5.99 3.89
CA LEU A 76 8.89 -6.12 2.45
C LEU A 76 7.57 -6.00 1.67
N ARG A 77 6.51 -6.68 2.13
CA ARG A 77 5.17 -6.56 1.53
C ARG A 77 4.68 -5.11 1.57
N ALA A 78 4.77 -4.44 2.71
CA ALA A 78 4.38 -3.03 2.86
C ALA A 78 5.11 -2.14 1.83
N PHE A 79 6.42 -2.34 1.64
CA PHE A 79 7.19 -1.58 0.65
C PHE A 79 6.70 -1.77 -0.80
N TYR A 80 6.26 -2.97 -1.17
CA TYR A 80 5.69 -3.22 -2.50
C TYR A 80 4.29 -2.64 -2.70
N HIS A 81 3.61 -2.22 -1.62
CA HIS A 81 2.32 -1.55 -1.64
C HIS A 81 2.40 -0.05 -1.29
N ALA A 82 3.59 0.46 -0.98
CA ALA A 82 3.83 1.87 -0.73
C ALA A 82 3.62 2.74 -1.99
N TRP A 83 3.81 4.05 -1.88
CA TRP A 83 3.61 5.00 -2.97
C TRP A 83 4.49 4.72 -4.19
N ASP A 84 3.93 4.87 -5.40
CA ASP A 84 4.71 4.81 -6.64
C ASP A 84 5.18 6.21 -7.04
N PRO A 85 6.50 6.47 -7.08
CA PRO A 85 7.04 7.75 -7.54
C PRO A 85 6.69 8.09 -9.00
N ARG A 86 6.19 7.13 -9.78
CA ARG A 86 5.78 7.31 -11.19
C ARG A 86 4.29 7.60 -11.34
N GLU A 87 3.49 7.33 -10.32
CA GLU A 87 2.04 7.54 -10.31
C GLU A 87 1.66 8.63 -9.31
N CYS A 88 2.34 9.78 -9.39
CA CYS A 88 2.05 10.96 -8.58
C CYS A 88 2.12 12.24 -9.42
N SER A 89 1.47 13.30 -8.95
CA SER A 89 1.61 14.65 -9.53
C SER A 89 3.08 15.08 -9.60
N ARG A 90 3.41 15.93 -10.57
CA ARG A 90 4.72 16.59 -10.68
C ARG A 90 5.08 17.46 -9.47
N ASN A 91 4.08 17.87 -8.69
CA ASN A 91 4.28 18.67 -7.48
C ASN A 91 4.50 17.81 -6.23
N ILE A 92 4.48 16.49 -6.37
CA ILE A 92 4.70 15.53 -5.31
C ILE A 92 6.01 14.81 -5.56
N TYR A 93 6.77 14.55 -4.49
CA TYR A 93 7.85 13.59 -4.51
C TYR A 93 7.69 12.59 -3.37
N ILE A 94 8.12 11.35 -3.62
CA ILE A 94 8.16 10.30 -2.60
C ILE A 94 9.54 10.34 -1.95
N LYS A 95 9.60 10.43 -0.62
CA LYS A 95 10.87 10.46 0.13
C LYS A 95 11.64 9.14 -0.10
N PRO A 96 12.98 9.12 0.10
CA PRO A 96 13.79 7.92 -0.10
C PRO A 96 13.36 6.70 0.73
N ASN A 97 12.64 6.90 1.85
CA ASN A 97 12.06 5.79 2.63
C ASN A 97 10.97 5.00 1.87
N GLY A 98 10.38 5.58 0.83
CA GLY A 98 9.34 4.99 -0.01
C GLY A 98 7.91 5.05 0.56
N PHE A 99 7.75 5.41 1.83
CA PHE A 99 6.45 5.42 2.53
C PHE A 99 5.89 6.83 2.74
N THR A 100 6.74 7.86 2.69
CA THR A 100 6.31 9.23 2.90
C THR A 100 6.18 9.98 1.57
N LEU A 101 4.99 10.51 1.34
CA LEU A 101 4.71 11.45 0.28
C LEU A 101 4.97 12.88 0.78
N HIS A 102 5.60 13.72 -0.04
CA HIS A 102 5.73 15.15 0.22
C HIS A 102 5.19 15.96 -0.96
N ARG A 103 4.32 16.91 -0.67
CA ARG A 103 3.78 17.86 -1.66
C ARG A 103 4.52 19.20 -1.55
N ASN A 104 5.05 19.68 -2.67
CA ASN A 104 5.65 21.00 -2.77
C ASN A 104 4.58 22.11 -2.65
N PRO A 105 4.92 23.28 -2.06
CA PRO A 105 3.96 24.37 -1.86
C PRO A 105 3.64 25.08 -3.18
N VAL A 106 2.72 24.51 -3.96
CA VAL A 106 2.23 25.06 -5.23
C VAL A 106 0.80 25.55 -5.05
N ALA A 107 0.56 26.82 -5.38
CA ALA A 107 -0.76 27.43 -5.31
C ALA A 107 -1.67 26.94 -6.45
N GLN A 108 -2.99 26.99 -6.24
CA GLN A 108 -4.01 26.69 -7.24
C GLN A 108 -3.80 25.33 -7.93
N SER A 109 -3.47 24.31 -7.15
CA SER A 109 -3.24 22.94 -7.64
C SER A 109 -3.71 21.93 -6.61
N THR A 110 -4.46 20.92 -7.03
CA THR A 110 -4.68 19.69 -6.28
C THR A 110 -3.80 18.60 -6.87
N ASP A 111 -3.14 17.86 -6.00
CA ASP A 111 -2.12 16.88 -6.34
C ASP A 111 -2.38 15.58 -5.58
N ALA A 112 -2.27 14.45 -6.26
CA ALA A 112 -2.49 13.11 -5.70
C ALA A 112 -1.33 12.16 -6.05
N ALA A 113 -1.29 11.04 -5.36
CA ALA A 113 -0.41 9.92 -5.66
C ALA A 113 -1.13 8.58 -5.47
N LYS A 114 -0.64 7.55 -6.13
CA LYS A 114 -1.15 6.18 -6.04
C LYS A 114 -0.08 5.23 -5.50
N GLY A 115 -0.52 4.10 -4.95
CA GLY A 115 0.36 3.01 -4.56
C GLY A 115 0.93 2.26 -5.77
N LYS A 116 2.04 1.54 -5.58
CA LYS A 116 2.73 0.74 -6.61
C LYS A 116 1.90 -0.40 -7.19
N ARG A 117 0.93 -0.91 -6.43
CA ARG A 117 0.16 -2.11 -6.79
C ARG A 117 -1.31 -1.86 -6.59
N GLY A 118 -2.07 -2.05 -7.67
CA GLY A 118 -3.52 -2.15 -7.61
C GLY A 118 -3.98 -3.50 -7.09
N PHE A 119 -5.22 -3.55 -6.62
CA PHE A 119 -5.86 -4.75 -6.12
C PHE A 119 -7.07 -5.09 -6.99
N ALA A 120 -7.23 -6.37 -7.33
CA ALA A 120 -8.38 -6.87 -8.09
C ALA A 120 -9.33 -7.71 -7.23
N GLU A 121 -8.80 -8.32 -6.16
CA GLU A 121 -9.55 -9.22 -5.29
C GLU A 121 -9.00 -9.16 -3.85
N GLY A 122 -9.82 -9.61 -2.90
CA GLY A 122 -9.44 -9.77 -1.50
C GLY A 122 -9.78 -8.56 -0.62
N ARG A 123 -9.29 -8.62 0.63
CA ARG A 123 -9.46 -7.55 1.63
C ARG A 123 -8.11 -6.96 1.94
N HIS A 124 -8.02 -5.65 1.82
CA HIS A 124 -6.77 -4.92 2.00
C HIS A 124 -7.00 -3.78 2.97
N CYS A 125 -6.02 -3.55 3.83
CA CYS A 125 -6.03 -2.40 4.71
C CYS A 125 -4.68 -1.69 4.66
N TRP A 126 -4.72 -0.38 4.82
CA TRP A 126 -3.55 0.46 4.91
C TRP A 126 -3.78 1.58 5.92
N GLU A 127 -2.69 1.92 6.58
CA GLU A 127 -2.60 2.99 7.55
C GLU A 127 -2.08 4.24 6.83
N VAL A 128 -2.77 5.37 6.99
CA VAL A 128 -2.37 6.66 6.42
C VAL A 128 -2.12 7.63 7.56
N TRP A 129 -0.91 8.17 7.61
CA TRP A 129 -0.55 9.24 8.53
C TRP A 129 -0.51 10.56 7.79
N TRP A 130 -1.24 11.54 8.31
CA TRP A 130 -1.26 12.90 7.79
C TRP A 130 -0.61 13.84 8.79
N GLU A 131 0.57 14.34 8.42
CA GLU A 131 1.32 15.32 9.22
C GLU A 131 0.99 16.74 8.74
N GLY A 132 0.66 17.62 9.69
CA GLY A 132 0.34 19.02 9.40
C GLY A 132 -1.12 19.26 9.02
N PRO A 133 -1.49 20.52 8.73
CA PRO A 133 -2.88 20.88 8.47
C PRO A 133 -3.41 20.24 7.19
N LEU A 134 -4.66 19.78 7.24
CA LEU A 134 -5.39 19.25 6.09
C LEU A 134 -5.57 20.32 4.99
N GLY A 135 -5.54 21.60 5.37
CA GLY A 135 -5.81 22.71 4.45
C GLY A 135 -7.29 22.79 4.10
N THR A 136 -7.59 23.26 2.89
CA THR A 136 -8.97 23.43 2.41
C THR A 136 -9.57 22.15 1.84
N VAL A 137 -8.73 21.24 1.32
CA VAL A 137 -9.16 19.98 0.72
C VAL A 137 -8.14 18.90 1.05
N ALA A 138 -8.58 17.86 1.76
CA ALA A 138 -7.78 16.67 2.05
C ALA A 138 -8.63 15.44 1.82
N VAL A 139 -8.27 14.63 0.83
CA VAL A 139 -9.06 13.47 0.42
C VAL A 139 -8.19 12.23 0.44
N VAL A 140 -8.67 11.18 1.07
CA VAL A 140 -8.07 9.84 1.04
C VAL A 140 -9.05 8.87 0.39
N GLY A 141 -8.56 7.82 -0.25
CA GLY A 141 -9.46 6.87 -0.91
C GLY A 141 -8.76 5.91 -1.85
N ILE A 142 -9.49 5.46 -2.86
CA ILE A 142 -9.05 4.51 -3.87
C ILE A 142 -9.29 5.05 -5.27
N ALA A 143 -8.45 4.61 -6.21
CA ALA A 143 -8.54 5.04 -7.59
C ALA A 143 -8.10 3.92 -8.53
N THR A 144 -8.68 3.91 -9.73
CA THR A 144 -8.18 3.10 -10.84
C THR A 144 -6.93 3.75 -11.44
N ARG A 145 -6.29 3.03 -12.37
CA ARG A 145 -5.10 3.54 -13.06
C ARG A 145 -5.41 4.78 -13.88
N GLU A 146 -6.63 4.90 -14.39
CA GLU A 146 -7.08 5.98 -15.28
C GLU A 146 -7.36 7.29 -14.54
N ALA A 147 -7.53 7.27 -13.22
CA ALA A 147 -7.78 8.49 -12.46
C ALA A 147 -6.62 9.50 -12.57
N PRO A 148 -6.89 10.79 -12.82
CA PRO A 148 -5.86 11.82 -12.87
C PRO A 148 -5.19 12.01 -11.50
N VAL A 149 -3.91 12.37 -11.51
CA VAL A 149 -3.12 12.64 -10.30
C VAL A 149 -2.90 14.13 -10.04
N GLN A 150 -3.39 15.00 -10.92
CA GLN A 150 -3.24 16.46 -10.78
C GLN A 150 -4.40 17.19 -11.47
N CYS A 151 -4.84 18.30 -10.88
CA CYS A 151 -5.75 19.24 -11.53
C CYS A 151 -5.55 20.68 -11.00
N PRO A 152 -5.94 21.71 -11.78
CA PRO A 152 -5.86 23.10 -11.32
C PRO A 152 -6.94 23.41 -10.27
N GLY A 153 -6.63 24.35 -9.38
CA GLY A 153 -7.51 24.80 -8.30
C GLY A 153 -7.42 23.94 -7.03
N TYR A 154 -8.18 24.32 -6.00
CA TYR A 154 -8.31 23.57 -4.75
C TYR A 154 -9.60 22.78 -4.75
N VAL A 155 -9.59 21.63 -5.42
CA VAL A 155 -10.77 20.77 -5.58
C VAL A 155 -10.51 19.36 -5.06
N ALA A 156 -11.58 18.65 -4.69
CA ALA A 156 -11.50 17.26 -4.28
C ALA A 156 -11.28 16.35 -5.50
N LEU A 157 -10.02 16.09 -5.84
CA LEU A 157 -9.64 15.33 -7.03
C LEU A 157 -10.07 13.85 -6.94
N LEU A 158 -9.80 13.18 -5.81
CA LEU A 158 -10.34 11.84 -5.59
C LEU A 158 -11.86 11.92 -5.38
N GLY A 159 -12.60 11.13 -6.18
CA GLY A 159 -14.06 11.16 -6.22
C GLY A 159 -14.64 12.10 -7.27
N SER A 160 -13.82 12.90 -7.97
CA SER A 160 -14.29 13.85 -8.99
C SER A 160 -14.79 13.20 -10.30
N ASN A 161 -14.57 11.90 -10.47
CA ASN A 161 -14.91 11.14 -11.68
C ASN A 161 -15.20 9.67 -11.34
N ALA A 162 -15.55 8.88 -12.37
CA ALA A 162 -15.86 7.46 -12.24
C ALA A 162 -14.67 6.56 -11.89
N HIS A 163 -13.45 7.09 -11.95
CA HIS A 163 -12.22 6.33 -11.73
C HIS A 163 -11.70 6.42 -10.29
N SER A 164 -12.41 7.09 -9.39
CA SER A 164 -11.97 7.22 -7.99
C SER A 164 -13.13 7.35 -7.01
N TRP A 165 -12.87 6.92 -5.79
CA TRP A 165 -13.71 7.14 -4.61
C TRP A 165 -12.86 7.83 -3.56
N GLY A 166 -13.40 8.89 -2.96
CA GLY A 166 -12.71 9.70 -1.98
C GLY A 166 -13.52 9.89 -0.72
N TRP A 167 -12.84 10.05 0.40
CA TRP A 167 -13.38 10.58 1.64
C TRP A 167 -12.67 11.89 1.93
N ASN A 168 -13.40 13.00 1.83
CA ASN A 168 -12.91 14.33 2.19
C ASN A 168 -12.93 14.49 3.71
N LEU A 169 -11.74 14.59 4.29
CA LEU A 169 -11.48 14.65 5.73
C LEU A 169 -11.81 16.01 6.34
N VAL A 170 -11.91 17.07 5.53
CA VAL A 170 -12.22 18.43 5.99
C VAL A 170 -13.72 18.57 6.30
N ASP A 171 -14.54 17.96 5.45
CA ASP A 171 -16.00 18.11 5.49
C ASP A 171 -16.73 16.81 5.81
N ASN A 172 -16.01 15.70 5.98
CA ASN A 172 -16.57 14.37 6.24
C ASN A 172 -17.53 13.88 5.15
N HIS A 173 -17.26 14.22 3.89
CA HIS A 173 -18.05 13.77 2.73
C HIS A 173 -17.39 12.62 1.99
N LEU A 174 -18.19 11.62 1.61
CA LEU A 174 -17.82 10.61 0.62
C LEU A 174 -18.07 11.17 -0.78
N LEU A 175 -17.16 10.91 -1.72
CA LEU A 175 -17.14 11.52 -3.05
C LEU A 175 -16.97 10.45 -4.13
N HIS A 176 -17.79 10.54 -5.18
CA HIS A 176 -17.68 9.74 -6.39
C HIS A 176 -18.46 10.40 -7.54
N ASN A 177 -17.96 10.29 -8.78
CA ASN A 177 -18.56 10.91 -9.98
C ASN A 177 -18.75 12.44 -9.91
N GLY A 178 -17.98 13.13 -9.05
CA GLY A 178 -18.11 14.58 -8.84
C GLY A 178 -19.16 14.96 -7.80
N ASP A 179 -19.92 13.98 -7.29
CA ASP A 179 -21.03 14.19 -6.36
C ASP A 179 -20.70 13.70 -4.94
N SER A 180 -21.33 14.33 -3.95
CA SER A 180 -21.32 13.85 -2.56
C SER A 180 -22.24 12.64 -2.43
N GLN A 181 -21.69 11.54 -1.92
CA GLN A 181 -22.39 10.27 -1.69
C GLN A 181 -22.91 10.14 -0.25
N GLY A 182 -22.80 11.22 0.54
CA GLY A 182 -23.21 11.28 1.94
C GLY A 182 -22.07 11.55 2.91
N ASN A 183 -22.39 11.53 4.20
CA ASN A 183 -21.44 11.83 5.26
C ASN A 183 -20.78 10.56 5.81
N TYR A 184 -19.51 10.65 6.16
CA TYR A 184 -18.80 9.63 6.92
C TYR A 184 -17.83 10.26 7.93
N PRO A 185 -17.84 9.82 9.20
CA PRO A 185 -18.68 8.75 9.75
C PRO A 185 -20.14 9.18 9.94
N LEU A 186 -21.07 8.21 9.96
CA LEU A 186 -22.51 8.42 10.21
C LEU A 186 -22.78 8.68 11.71
N LEU A 187 -22.09 9.66 12.27
CA LEU A 187 -22.21 10.09 13.67
C LEU A 187 -22.85 11.48 13.70
N ASN A 188 -23.71 11.71 14.69
CA ASN A 188 -24.22 13.05 14.94
C ASN A 188 -23.06 13.93 15.42
N ASN A 189 -22.85 15.09 14.78
CA ASN A 189 -21.70 15.97 15.01
C ASN A 189 -20.35 15.23 14.94
N ALA A 190 -20.15 14.43 13.87
CA ALA A 190 -18.87 13.77 13.61
C ALA A 190 -17.70 14.76 13.77
N PRO A 191 -16.68 14.43 14.58
CA PRO A 191 -15.56 15.33 14.78
C PRO A 191 -14.89 15.60 13.43
N LYS A 192 -14.66 16.89 13.13
CA LYS A 192 -13.78 17.25 12.03
C LYS A 192 -12.35 17.01 12.48
N TYR A 193 -11.54 16.42 11.61
CA TYR A 193 -10.15 16.13 11.92
C TYR A 193 -9.38 17.43 12.17
N GLN A 194 -8.91 17.60 13.40
CA GLN A 194 -8.07 18.71 13.83
C GLN A 194 -6.72 18.16 14.32
N VAL A 195 -5.64 18.83 13.93
CA VAL A 195 -4.22 18.41 13.94
C VAL A 195 -3.65 18.43 15.37
N PRO A 196 -2.69 17.56 15.75
CA PRO A 196 -1.30 17.63 15.24
C PRO A 196 -0.91 16.57 14.20
N SER A 197 -1.55 15.40 14.25
CA SER A 197 -1.32 14.26 13.36
C SER A 197 -2.59 13.42 13.29
N ALA A 198 -3.07 13.12 12.09
CA ALA A 198 -4.25 12.28 11.90
C ALA A 198 -3.83 10.91 11.34
N GLU A 199 -4.30 9.85 11.99
CA GLU A 199 -4.08 8.46 11.60
C GLU A 199 -5.41 7.89 11.08
N PHE A 200 -5.35 7.24 9.92
CA PHE A 200 -6.51 6.65 9.28
C PHE A 200 -6.23 5.21 8.89
N LEU A 201 -7.15 4.32 9.25
CA LEU A 201 -7.18 2.98 8.68
C LEU A 201 -8.17 2.97 7.51
N LEU A 202 -7.67 2.81 6.30
CA LEU A 202 -8.50 2.59 5.13
C LEU A 202 -8.59 1.09 4.88
N VAL A 203 -9.82 0.60 4.81
CA VAL A 203 -10.12 -0.79 4.45
C VAL A 203 -10.79 -0.79 3.09
N SER A 204 -10.22 -1.51 2.14
CA SER A 204 -10.81 -1.76 0.84
C SER A 204 -11.16 -3.22 0.67
N LEU A 205 -12.42 -3.46 0.30
CA LEU A 205 -12.93 -4.76 -0.12
C LEU A 205 -12.95 -4.76 -1.64
N CYS A 206 -11.99 -5.46 -2.25
CA CYS A 206 -12.02 -5.72 -3.68
C CYS A 206 -12.77 -7.04 -3.87
N THR A 207 -14.07 -6.97 -4.12
CA THR A 207 -14.80 -8.12 -4.63
C THR A 207 -14.58 -8.17 -6.14
N ALA A 208 -14.04 -9.27 -6.66
CA ALA A 208 -14.16 -9.54 -8.08
C ALA A 208 -15.66 -9.44 -8.45
N PRO A 209 -16.03 -8.80 -9.57
CA PRO A 209 -17.40 -8.93 -10.05
C PRO A 209 -17.68 -10.44 -10.13
N ALA A 210 -18.83 -10.87 -9.58
CA ALA A 210 -19.31 -12.22 -9.86
C ALA A 210 -19.33 -12.32 -11.38
N SER A 211 -18.43 -13.13 -11.94
CA SER A 211 -18.50 -13.46 -13.36
C SER A 211 -19.87 -14.09 -13.55
N GLU A 212 -20.80 -13.36 -14.14
CA GLU A 212 -21.90 -13.99 -14.83
C GLU A 212 -21.24 -14.83 -15.91
N SER A 213 -21.13 -16.13 -15.64
CA SER A 213 -20.84 -17.12 -16.65
C SER A 213 -21.91 -16.97 -17.73
N PRO A 214 -21.57 -16.63 -18.98
CA PRO A 214 -22.48 -16.94 -20.05
C PRO A 214 -22.43 -18.47 -20.18
N LEU A 215 -23.52 -19.11 -19.74
CA LEU A 215 -23.93 -20.36 -20.35
C LEU A 215 -24.02 -20.09 -21.87
N HIS A 216 -23.10 -20.66 -22.65
CA HIS A 216 -23.30 -21.28 -23.95
C HIS A 216 -21.99 -21.83 -24.50
#